data_AF-A0A921KPH4-F1
#
_entry.id   AF-A0A921KPH4-F1
#
_cell.length_a   1.000
_cell.length_b   1.000
_cell.length_c   1.000
_cell.angle_alpha   90.00
_cell.angle_beta   90.00
_cell.angle_gamma   90.00
#
_symmetry.space_group_name_H-M   'P 1'
#
loop_
_entity.id
_entity.type
_entity.pdbx_description
1 polymer ?
#
loop_
_entity_poly.entity_id
_entity_poly.type
_entity_poly.pdbx_seq_one_letter_code
_entity_poly.pdbx_strand_id
1 'polypeptide(L)'
;PVGALVGYHLFVRPLLDRDGATPRRMLLGGEGDGPRRGPAGTVHALPGRREVVADGREVVRLVPGRRLAPYGRADAMVLLESAGPVGGADDGGAGPVGGAAPGSGESAGAPERSVLVLAL
;
A
#
# COMPACT_ATOMS: atom_id res chain seq x y z
N PRO A 1 17.84 -8.19 6.28
CA PRO A 1 16.85 -8.91 7.13
C PRO A 1 15.41 -8.87 6.59
N VAL A 2 14.86 -7.71 6.20
CA VAL A 2 13.46 -7.61 5.74
C VAL A 2 13.18 -8.50 4.52
N GLY A 3 14.08 -8.55 3.53
CA GLY A 3 13.91 -9.42 2.36
C GLY A 3 13.79 -10.90 2.70
N ALA A 4 14.51 -11.38 3.73
CA ALA A 4 14.41 -12.77 4.18
C ALA A 4 13.06 -13.04 4.88
N LEU A 5 12.58 -12.11 5.70
CA LEU A 5 11.24 -12.19 6.30
C LEU A 5 10.17 -12.27 5.20
N VAL A 6 10.20 -11.34 4.26
CA VAL A 6 9.26 -11.30 3.13
C VAL A 6 9.33 -12.59 2.30
N GLY A 7 10.53 -13.06 1.97
CA GLY A 7 10.72 -14.31 1.24
C GLY A 7 10.18 -15.53 1.97
N TYR A 8 10.35 -15.60 3.29
CA TYR A 8 9.77 -16.66 4.11
C TYR A 8 8.24 -16.68 4.01
N HIS A 9 7.57 -15.54 4.21
CA HIS A 9 6.10 -15.49 4.17
C HIS A 9 5.51 -15.71 2.77
N LEU A 10 6.21 -15.29 1.71
CA LEU A 10 5.70 -15.42 0.33
C LEU A 10 5.97 -16.79 -0.30
N PHE A 11 7.11 -17.41 0.00
CA PHE A 11 7.57 -18.56 -0.77
C PHE A 11 7.80 -19.80 0.08
N VAL A 12 8.20 -19.65 1.34
CA VAL A 12 8.52 -20.81 2.20
C VAL A 12 7.29 -21.25 2.99
N ARG A 13 6.62 -20.33 3.69
CA ARG A 13 5.47 -20.64 4.54
C ARG A 13 4.33 -21.33 3.79
N PRO A 14 3.92 -20.94 2.57
CA PRO A 14 2.86 -21.65 1.84
C PRO A 14 3.19 -23.11 1.48
N LEU A 15 4.47 -23.46 1.42
CA LEU A 15 4.91 -24.84 1.18
C LEU A 15 4.81 -25.71 2.45
N LEU A 16 4.88 -25.07 3.62
CA LEU A 16 4.86 -25.75 4.93
C LEU A 16 3.45 -25.79 5.54
N ASP A 17 2.66 -24.73 5.36
CA ASP A 17 1.35 -24.52 5.94
C ASP A 17 0.40 -23.98 4.87
N ARG A 18 -0.16 -24.90 4.08
CA ARG A 18 -0.96 -24.56 2.88
C ARG A 18 -2.22 -23.76 3.24
N ASP A 19 -2.79 -24.00 4.41
CA ASP A 19 -4.04 -23.37 4.82
C ASP A 19 -3.79 -22.04 5.55
N GLY A 20 -2.76 -21.96 6.41
CA GLY A 20 -2.46 -20.76 7.19
C GLY A 20 -1.71 -19.64 6.43
N ALA A 21 -1.30 -19.88 5.19
CA ALA A 21 -0.55 -18.92 4.38
C ALA A 21 -1.36 -18.24 3.25
N THR A 22 -2.68 -18.48 3.18
CA THR A 22 -3.50 -17.97 2.08
C THR A 22 -3.64 -16.44 2.15
N PRO A 23 -3.26 -15.69 1.10
CA PRO A 23 -3.48 -14.24 1.06
C PRO A 23 -4.97 -13.90 1.12
N ARG A 24 -5.32 -12.93 1.97
CA ARG A 24 -6.69 -12.39 2.08
C ARG A 24 -6.77 -11.02 1.42
N ARG A 25 -7.88 -10.74 0.75
CA ARG A 25 -8.17 -9.40 0.23
C ARG A 25 -8.80 -8.55 1.33
N MET A 26 -8.26 -7.36 1.56
CA MET A 26 -8.74 -6.43 2.60
C MET A 26 -8.77 -5.00 2.07
N LEU A 27 -9.54 -4.13 2.72
CA LEU A 27 -9.52 -2.70 2.44
C LEU A 27 -8.35 -2.04 3.15
N LEU A 28 -7.65 -1.14 2.47
CA LEU A 28 -6.61 -0.31 3.05
C LEU A 28 -7.27 0.88 3.77
N GLY A 29 -7.01 1.02 5.07
CA GLY A 29 -7.57 2.08 5.90
C GLY A 29 -6.58 3.22 6.15
N GLY A 30 -7.09 4.46 6.17
CA GLY A 30 -6.33 5.67 6.50
C GLY A 30 -6.07 6.60 5.30
N GLU A 31 -6.15 7.89 5.54
CA GLU A 31 -5.87 8.93 4.55
C GLU A 31 -4.37 9.24 4.55
N GLY A 32 -3.65 8.92 3.47
CA GLY A 32 -2.19 9.08 3.37
C GLY A 32 -1.42 7.86 2.87
N ASP A 33 -2.06 6.68 2.79
CA ASP A 33 -1.46 5.45 2.26
C ASP A 33 -1.58 5.37 0.72
N GLY A 34 -1.26 6.49 0.06
CA GLY A 34 -1.29 6.64 -1.39
C GLY A 34 -0.36 5.66 -2.12
N PRO A 35 -0.50 5.57 -3.45
CA PRO A 35 0.34 4.68 -4.26
C PRO A 35 1.82 4.94 -4.02
N ARG A 36 2.57 3.84 -3.84
CA ARG A 36 4.01 3.94 -3.69
C ARG A 36 4.63 4.42 -5.00
N ARG A 37 5.64 5.28 -4.85
CA ARG A 37 6.48 5.69 -5.96
C ARG A 37 7.40 4.54 -6.31
N GLY A 38 7.38 4.16 -7.58
CA GLY A 38 8.20 3.11 -8.15
C GLY A 38 7.74 2.80 -9.57
N PRO A 39 8.50 1.99 -10.31
CA PRO A 39 8.05 1.46 -11.59
C PRO A 39 6.69 0.77 -11.44
N ALA A 40 5.81 0.96 -12.42
CA ALA A 40 4.53 0.27 -12.48
C ALA A 40 4.75 -1.26 -12.38
N GLY A 41 3.85 -1.96 -11.68
CA GLY A 41 3.99 -3.40 -11.44
C GLY A 41 4.92 -3.79 -10.30
N THR A 42 5.63 -2.82 -9.66
CA THR A 42 6.43 -3.14 -8.47
C THR A 42 5.52 -3.40 -7.28
N VAL A 43 5.59 -4.60 -6.71
CA VAL A 43 4.87 -4.96 -5.48
C VAL A 43 5.74 -4.70 -4.26
N HIS A 44 5.22 -3.88 -3.33
CA HIS A 44 5.85 -3.62 -2.04
C HIS A 44 5.21 -4.48 -0.96
N ALA A 45 6.05 -5.19 -0.20
CA ALA A 45 5.67 -5.79 1.07
C ALA A 45 5.81 -4.75 2.18
N LEU A 46 4.72 -4.47 2.88
CA LEU A 46 4.62 -3.43 3.91
C LEU A 46 4.06 -4.00 5.22
N PRO A 47 4.53 -3.52 6.38
CA PRO A 47 3.99 -3.91 7.68
C PRO A 47 2.59 -3.30 7.87
N GLY A 48 1.62 -4.12 8.25
CA GLY A 48 0.24 -3.72 8.46
C GLY A 48 -0.33 -4.19 9.79
N ARG A 49 -1.40 -3.53 10.24
CA ARG A 49 -2.21 -3.95 11.37
C ARG A 49 -3.66 -4.09 10.93
N ARG A 50 -4.25 -5.27 11.13
CA ARG A 50 -5.67 -5.51 10.86
C ARG A 50 -6.51 -4.86 11.95
N GLU A 51 -7.61 -4.26 11.54
CA GLU A 51 -8.58 -3.61 12.43
C GLU A 51 -9.99 -3.91 11.94
N VAL A 52 -10.93 -4.01 12.88
CA VAL A 52 -12.37 -4.04 12.57
C VAL A 52 -12.88 -2.64 12.85
N VAL A 53 -13.40 -1.95 11.83
CA VAL A 53 -13.98 -0.61 12.00
C VAL A 53 -15.39 -0.69 12.59
N ALA A 54 -15.92 0.44 13.05
CA ALA A 54 -17.24 0.52 13.72
C ALA A 54 -18.38 -0.15 12.93
N ASP A 55 -18.28 -0.11 11.59
CA ASP A 55 -19.25 -0.68 10.65
C ASP A 55 -19.13 -2.22 10.50
N GLY A 56 -18.24 -2.87 11.27
CA GLY A 56 -17.97 -4.31 11.21
C GLY A 56 -17.06 -4.74 10.06
N ARG A 57 -16.62 -3.82 9.21
CA ARG A 57 -15.72 -4.12 8.08
C ARG A 57 -14.28 -4.35 8.58
N GLU A 58 -13.59 -5.33 8.00
CA GLU A 58 -12.16 -5.53 8.25
C GLU A 58 -11.33 -4.63 7.33
N VAL A 59 -10.42 -3.86 7.91
CA VAL A 59 -9.44 -3.02 7.21
C VAL A 59 -8.03 -3.39 7.65
N VAL A 60 -7.04 -2.99 6.86
CA VAL A 60 -5.63 -3.02 7.26
C VAL A 60 -5.06 -1.61 7.20
N ARG A 61 -4.36 -1.19 8.26
CA ARG A 61 -3.63 0.08 8.30
C ARG A 61 -2.13 -0.17 8.21
N LEU A 62 -1.39 0.68 7.50
CA LEU A 62 0.07 0.56 7.47
C LEU A 62 0.68 0.96 8.81
N VAL A 63 1.67 0.19 9.27
CA VAL A 63 2.44 0.52 10.47
C VAL A 63 3.62 1.43 10.07
N PRO A 64 3.70 2.67 10.57
CA PRO A 64 4.76 3.59 10.18
C PRO A 64 6.13 3.15 10.73
N GLY A 65 7.17 3.52 9.97
CA GLY A 65 8.56 3.38 10.36
C GLY A 65 9.44 2.89 9.22
N ARG A 66 10.65 2.43 9.55
CA ARG A 66 11.67 2.04 8.56
C ARG A 66 12.35 0.73 8.92
N ARG A 67 12.85 0.03 7.89
CA ARG A 67 13.59 -1.24 8.04
C ARG A 67 12.72 -2.29 8.75
N LEU A 68 13.32 -3.08 9.64
CA LEU A 68 12.67 -4.23 10.25
C LEU A 68 11.72 -3.86 11.41
N ALA A 69 12.00 -2.79 12.16
CA ALA A 69 11.32 -2.48 13.42
C ALA A 69 9.78 -2.46 13.35
N PRO A 70 9.14 -1.90 12.29
CA PRO A 70 7.67 -1.90 12.20
C PRO A 70 7.05 -3.30 12.14
N TYR A 71 7.73 -4.29 11.55
CA TYR A 71 7.23 -5.65 11.42
C TYR A 71 7.06 -6.36 12.76
N GLY A 72 7.77 -5.94 13.82
CA GLY A 72 7.57 -6.49 15.16
C GLY A 72 6.28 -6.00 15.86
N ARG A 73 5.62 -4.98 15.31
CA ARG A 73 4.33 -4.44 15.82
C ARG A 73 3.16 -4.75 14.87
N ALA A 74 3.47 -5.29 13.70
CA ALA A 74 2.51 -5.66 12.66
C ALA A 74 1.98 -7.07 12.93
N ASP A 75 0.72 -7.31 12.60
CA ASP A 75 0.13 -8.65 12.57
C ASP A 75 -0.15 -9.13 11.13
N ALA A 76 0.23 -8.30 10.16
CA ALA A 76 -0.02 -8.50 8.75
C ALA A 76 1.09 -7.93 7.86
N MET A 77 1.28 -8.55 6.70
CA MET A 77 2.08 -8.04 5.59
C MET A 77 1.14 -7.66 4.45
N VAL A 78 1.15 -6.39 4.08
CA VAL A 78 0.36 -5.81 2.98
C VAL A 78 1.19 -5.84 1.70
N LEU A 79 0.61 -6.39 0.64
CA LEU A 79 1.19 -6.38 -0.70
C LEU A 79 0.53 -5.24 -1.49
N LEU A 80 1.31 -4.20 -1.77
CA LEU A 80 0.84 -2.98 -2.41
C LEU A 80 1.57 -2.74 -3.72
N GLU A 81 0.83 -2.66 -4.82
CA GLU A 81 1.39 -2.35 -6.13
C GLU A 81 1.65 -0.84 -6.29
N SER A 82 2.80 -0.50 -6.85
CA SER A 82 3.14 0.85 -7.29
C SER A 82 2.33 1.22 -8.52
N ALA A 83 1.73 2.41 -8.51
CA ALA A 83 0.93 2.90 -9.64
C ALA A 83 1.76 3.39 -10.85
N GLY A 84 3.09 3.25 -10.80
CA GLY A 84 3.99 3.87 -11.76
C GLY A 84 4.16 5.38 -11.53
N PRO A 85 5.10 6.03 -12.22
CA PRO A 85 5.12 7.48 -12.29
C PRO A 85 3.84 7.96 -12.97
N VAL A 86 3.12 8.90 -12.35
CA VAL A 86 2.12 9.71 -13.08
C VAL A 86 2.92 10.53 -14.07
N GLY A 87 2.83 10.19 -15.36
CA GLY A 87 3.59 10.87 -16.41
C GLY A 87 3.26 12.36 -16.43
N GLY A 88 4.17 13.18 -15.96
CA GLY A 88 4.26 14.57 -16.38
C GLY A 88 4.84 14.58 -17.79
N ALA A 89 3.98 14.49 -18.79
CA ALA A 89 4.33 14.91 -20.13
C ALA A 89 4.26 16.43 -20.17
N ASP A 90 5.34 17.09 -19.75
CA ASP A 90 5.64 18.46 -20.14
C ASP A 90 7.03 18.43 -20.79
N ASP A 91 7.03 18.05 -22.07
CA ASP A 91 8.11 18.40 -22.98
C ASP A 91 7.99 19.89 -23.29
N GLY A 92 9.10 20.60 -23.16
CA GLY A 92 9.17 22.06 -23.10
C GLY A 92 8.50 22.81 -24.25
N GLY A 93 7.75 23.86 -23.87
CA GLY A 93 7.33 24.95 -24.73
C GLY A 93 7.42 26.27 -23.95
N ALA A 94 8.33 27.15 -24.35
CA ALA A 94 8.50 28.47 -23.76
C ALA A 94 7.28 29.38 -23.96
N GLY A 95 6.85 30.08 -22.91
CA GLY A 95 5.96 31.25 -22.98
C GLY A 95 5.31 31.60 -21.63
N PRO A 96 5.49 32.82 -21.08
CA PRO A 96 4.87 33.23 -19.83
C PRO A 96 3.49 33.90 -20.04
N VAL A 97 2.85 34.20 -18.91
CA VAL A 97 1.58 34.94 -18.65
C VAL A 97 0.23 34.27 -18.93
N GLY A 98 -0.50 34.01 -17.84
CA GLY A 98 -1.94 33.74 -17.86
C GLY A 98 -2.41 33.05 -16.59
N GLY A 99 -2.88 33.83 -15.60
CA GLY A 99 -3.39 33.28 -14.35
C GLY A 99 -4.67 32.46 -14.51
N ALA A 100 -4.78 31.42 -13.69
CA ALA A 100 -6.04 30.88 -13.20
C ALA A 100 -5.70 29.94 -12.02
N ALA A 101 -6.22 30.25 -10.84
CA ALA A 101 -6.19 29.34 -9.72
C ALA A 101 -7.00 28.07 -10.06
N PRO A 102 -6.54 26.86 -9.71
CA PRO A 102 -7.43 25.76 -9.38
C PRO A 102 -7.70 25.88 -7.87
N GLY A 103 -8.91 26.20 -7.44
CA GLY A 103 -10.02 25.26 -7.60
C GLY A 103 -9.85 24.24 -6.50
N SER A 104 -10.43 24.55 -5.33
CA SER A 104 -10.62 23.65 -4.20
C SER A 104 -11.29 22.37 -4.71
N GLY A 105 -10.46 21.38 -5.05
CA GLY A 105 -10.92 20.04 -5.36
C GLY A 105 -11.42 19.43 -4.08
N GLU A 106 -12.73 19.53 -3.88
CA GLU A 106 -13.52 18.66 -3.02
C GLU A 106 -12.91 17.25 -3.09
N SER A 107 -12.34 16.80 -1.97
CA SER A 107 -11.74 15.47 -1.85
C SER A 107 -12.89 14.47 -1.95
N ALA A 108 -13.32 14.19 -3.18
CA ALA A 108 -14.17 13.07 -3.50
C ALA A 108 -13.44 11.85 -2.94
N GLY A 109 -13.97 11.31 -1.85
CA GLY A 109 -13.31 10.33 -0.99
C GLY A 109 -12.53 9.33 -1.83
N ALA A 110 -11.21 9.27 -1.60
CA ALA A 110 -10.34 8.40 -2.36
C ALA A 110 -10.97 6.99 -2.39
N PRO A 111 -11.07 6.34 -3.56
CA PRO A 111 -11.74 5.05 -3.66
C PRO A 111 -11.12 4.07 -2.67
N GLU A 112 -11.97 3.34 -1.94
CA GLU A 112 -11.53 2.33 -0.97
C GLU A 112 -10.62 1.32 -1.68
N ARG A 113 -9.33 1.37 -1.39
CA ARG A 113 -8.33 0.59 -2.12
C ARG A 113 -8.26 -0.83 -1.55
N SER A 114 -8.57 -1.84 -2.36
CA SER A 114 -8.36 -3.24 -1.97
C SER A 114 -6.89 -3.66 -2.12
N VAL A 115 -6.38 -4.41 -1.15
CA VAL A 115 -5.00 -4.90 -1.07
C VAL A 115 -4.97 -6.38 -0.70
N LEU A 116 -3.86 -7.06 -1.03
CA LEU A 116 -3.61 -8.42 -0.56
C LEU A 116 -2.84 -8.39 0.76
N VAL A 117 -3.23 -9.25 1.69
CA VAL A 117 -2.71 -9.29 3.05
C VAL A 117 -2.35 -10.73 3.43
N LEU A 118 -1.15 -10.90 3.99
CA LEU A 118 -0.70 -12.14 4.62
C LEU A 118 -0.67 -11.95 6.13
N ALA A 119 -1.06 -12.97 6.90
CA ALA A 119 -0.86 -12.95 8.35
C ALA A 119 0.64 -13.10 8.67
N LEU A 120 1.13 -12.33 9.66
CA LEU A 120 2.48 -12.48 10.21
C LEU A 120 2.50 -13.44 11.39
#